data_AF-A0AAW6W8C2-F1
#
_entry.id   AF-A0AAW6W8C2-F1
#
_cell.length_a   1.000
_cell.length_b   1.000
_cell.length_c   1.000
_cell.angle_alpha   90.00
_cell.angle_beta   90.00
_cell.angle_gamma   90.00
#
_symmetry.space_group_name_H-M   'P 1'
#
loop_
_entity.id
_entity.type
_entity.pdbx_description
1 polymer ?
#
loop_
_entity_poly.entity_id
_entity_poly.type
_entity_poly.pdbx_seq_one_letter_code
_entity_poly.pdbx_strand_id
1 'polypeptide(L)'
;MRFLKLRYFYIIALVLLVIGYVFPSTFHIQKQKEWLDIYFGNLIYLAFFVLFLYGVRMWYESVAEKIVFEIRLYLGLFSFFSFLAIFFLWTGGVSFQTFEVTSNMKDVILSRMIYDFHSGLLAGYVMYLLLNLKISPFYHVMYGILAIAFIFLFLVIYKPIKKRYSHWRQVKRERIQREREERAIQEQIKIKKALEREEARKVAQFAQRKIELIQERARGFEMGQLMSSVELDEEEEEEETENFLIATEEETNIEASIPEEMEKDEEEQEFEVEIFAEELENKKIEVE
;
A
#
# COMPACT_ATOMS: atom_id res chain seq x y z
N MET A 1 -28.17 -27.75 -24.70
CA MET A 1 -28.30 -26.50 -23.91
C MET A 1 -27.52 -26.69 -22.62
N ARG A 2 -26.27 -26.24 -22.63
CA ARG A 2 -25.30 -26.42 -21.53
C ARG A 2 -25.81 -25.68 -20.30
N PHE A 3 -25.83 -26.36 -19.16
CA PHE A 3 -26.02 -25.83 -17.80
C PHE A 3 -25.95 -24.30 -17.77
N LEU A 4 -27.09 -23.61 -17.80
CA LEU A 4 -27.16 -22.26 -17.24
C LEU A 4 -26.56 -22.43 -15.85
N LYS A 5 -25.34 -21.91 -15.63
CA LYS A 5 -24.59 -22.17 -14.39
C LYS A 5 -25.57 -21.91 -13.24
N LEU A 6 -25.82 -22.89 -12.37
CA LEU A 6 -26.75 -22.82 -11.22
C LEU A 6 -26.67 -21.47 -10.46
N ARG A 7 -25.48 -20.84 -10.51
CA ARG A 7 -25.19 -19.46 -10.09
C ARG A 7 -26.20 -18.43 -10.61
N TYR A 8 -26.50 -18.40 -11.90
CA TYR A 8 -27.43 -17.44 -12.50
C TYR A 8 -28.88 -17.74 -12.10
N PHE A 9 -29.26 -19.01 -12.01
CA PHE A 9 -30.59 -19.39 -11.53
C PHE A 9 -30.82 -18.92 -10.08
N TYR A 10 -29.83 -19.08 -9.21
CA TYR A 10 -29.90 -18.57 -7.84
C TYR A 10 -30.07 -17.05 -7.78
N ILE A 11 -29.29 -16.30 -8.57
CA ILE A 11 -29.39 -14.83 -8.60
C ILE A 11 -30.76 -14.39 -9.14
N ILE A 12 -31.24 -15.02 -10.21
CA ILE A 12 -32.57 -14.73 -10.78
C ILE A 12 -33.66 -15.04 -9.76
N ALA A 13 -33.59 -16.19 -9.07
CA ALA A 13 -34.54 -16.54 -8.02
C ALA A 13 -34.51 -15.53 -6.85
N LEU A 14 -33.33 -15.08 -6.44
CA LEU A 14 -33.17 -14.07 -5.39
C LEU A 14 -33.78 -12.72 -5.81
N VAL A 15 -33.50 -12.27 -7.04
CA VAL A 15 -34.07 -11.03 -7.58
C VAL A 15 -35.60 -11.13 -7.67
N LEU A 16 -36.13 -12.25 -8.16
CA LEU A 16 -37.58 -12.48 -8.20
C LEU A 16 -38.19 -12.50 -6.81
N LEU A 17 -37.51 -13.07 -5.82
CA LEU A 17 -37.96 -13.10 -4.43
C LEU A 17 -38.03 -11.70 -3.83
N VAL A 18 -36.98 -10.89 -4.03
CA VAL A 18 -36.95 -9.49 -3.56
C VAL A 18 -38.04 -8.66 -4.26
N ILE A 19 -38.18 -8.78 -5.59
CA ILE A 19 -39.22 -8.06 -6.34
C ILE A 19 -40.62 -8.49 -5.88
N GLY A 20 -40.84 -9.79 -5.67
CA GLY A 20 -42.12 -10.32 -5.21
C GLY A 20 -42.50 -9.85 -3.79
N TYR A 21 -41.52 -9.63 -2.92
CA TYR A 21 -41.75 -9.08 -1.59
C TYR A 21 -41.98 -7.55 -1.60
N VAL A 22 -41.19 -6.81 -2.40
CA VAL A 22 -41.30 -5.34 -2.49
C VAL A 22 -42.58 -4.91 -3.22
N PHE A 23 -42.93 -5.59 -4.31
CA PHE A 23 -44.09 -5.30 -5.16
C PHE A 23 -45.15 -6.42 -5.04
N PRO A 24 -46.01 -6.40 -4.00
CA PRO A 24 -47.07 -7.38 -3.85
C PRO A 24 -48.12 -7.18 -4.95
N SER A 25 -48.19 -8.09 -5.91
CA SER A 25 -49.09 -7.97 -7.08
C SER A 25 -50.46 -8.64 -6.89
N THR A 26 -50.70 -9.37 -5.80
CA THR A 26 -51.98 -10.06 -5.53
C THR A 26 -52.40 -10.05 -4.05
N PHE A 27 -53.73 -10.10 -3.80
CA PHE A 27 -54.33 -10.08 -2.45
C PHE A 27 -53.82 -11.17 -1.51
N HIS A 28 -53.52 -12.38 -2.00
CA HIS A 28 -52.93 -13.44 -1.17
C HIS A 28 -51.48 -13.15 -0.77
N ILE A 29 -50.70 -12.50 -1.63
CA ILE A 29 -49.34 -12.05 -1.32
C ILE A 29 -49.38 -10.91 -0.30
N GLN A 30 -50.41 -10.06 -0.31
CA GLN A 30 -50.56 -8.97 0.65
C GLN A 30 -50.73 -9.47 2.10
N LYS A 31 -51.61 -10.46 2.32
CA LYS A 31 -51.76 -11.08 3.66
C LYS A 31 -50.49 -11.79 4.14
N GLN A 32 -49.76 -12.43 3.23
CA GLN A 32 -48.47 -13.06 3.54
C GLN A 32 -47.39 -12.03 3.87
N LYS A 33 -47.39 -10.90 3.17
CA LYS A 33 -46.48 -9.78 3.43
C LYS A 33 -46.73 -9.16 4.81
N GLU A 34 -47.99 -8.87 5.15
CA GLU A 34 -48.35 -8.36 6.47
C GLU A 34 -47.89 -9.30 7.59
N TRP A 35 -48.07 -10.62 7.39
CA TRP A 35 -47.56 -11.61 8.35
C TRP A 35 -46.03 -11.59 8.43
N LEU A 36 -45.32 -11.56 7.30
CA LEU A 36 -43.86 -11.44 7.27
C LEU A 36 -43.37 -10.18 7.99
N ASP A 37 -44.05 -9.05 7.79
CA ASP A 37 -43.71 -7.76 8.38
C ASP A 37 -43.93 -7.78 9.90
N ILE A 38 -44.97 -8.42 10.40
CA ILE A 38 -45.21 -8.58 11.85
C ILE A 38 -44.13 -9.47 12.49
N TYR A 39 -43.77 -10.59 11.85
CA TYR A 39 -42.87 -11.57 12.46
C TYR A 39 -41.39 -11.21 12.33
N PHE A 40 -40.96 -10.77 11.14
CA PHE A 40 -39.57 -10.43 10.83
C PHE A 40 -39.30 -8.93 10.85
N GLY A 41 -40.29 -8.09 10.54
CA GLY A 41 -40.12 -6.65 10.40
C GLY A 41 -38.90 -6.31 9.55
N ASN A 42 -38.08 -5.36 10.01
CA ASN A 42 -36.87 -4.93 9.33
C ASN A 42 -35.78 -6.01 9.20
N LEU A 43 -35.85 -7.10 9.98
CA LEU A 43 -34.89 -8.20 9.82
C LEU A 43 -35.04 -8.95 8.50
N ILE A 44 -36.17 -8.80 7.80
CA ILE A 44 -36.33 -9.43 6.48
C ILE A 44 -35.34 -8.88 5.45
N TYR A 45 -35.07 -7.57 5.50
CA TYR A 45 -34.06 -6.95 4.64
C TYR A 45 -32.66 -7.46 4.98
N LEU A 46 -32.38 -7.67 6.27
CA LEU A 46 -31.13 -8.30 6.72
C LEU A 46 -31.04 -9.74 6.20
N ALA A 47 -32.13 -10.51 6.24
CA ALA A 47 -32.16 -11.86 5.69
C ALA A 47 -31.90 -11.88 4.17
N PHE A 48 -32.48 -10.94 3.41
CA PHE A 48 -32.18 -10.80 1.97
C PHE A 48 -30.73 -10.42 1.73
N PHE A 49 -30.16 -9.53 2.55
CA PHE A 49 -28.76 -9.17 2.47
C PHE A 49 -27.84 -10.38 2.73
N VAL A 50 -28.18 -11.22 3.71
CA VAL A 50 -27.43 -12.46 4.00
C VAL A 50 -27.56 -13.46 2.84
N LEU A 51 -28.75 -13.63 2.27
CA LEU A 51 -28.96 -14.46 1.07
C LEU A 51 -28.15 -13.94 -0.13
N PHE A 52 -28.04 -12.62 -0.27
CA PHE A 52 -27.22 -12.00 -1.30
C PHE A 52 -25.73 -12.30 -1.07
N LEU A 53 -25.22 -12.14 0.15
CA LEU A 53 -23.85 -12.52 0.50
C LEU A 53 -23.58 -14.01 0.28
N TYR A 54 -24.57 -14.87 0.56
CA TYR A 54 -24.49 -16.29 0.25
C TYR A 54 -24.41 -16.54 -1.28
N GLY A 55 -25.03 -15.69 -2.09
CA GLY A 55 -24.85 -15.69 -3.55
C GLY A 55 -23.41 -15.45 -3.97
N VAL A 56 -22.67 -14.59 -3.27
CA VAL A 56 -21.23 -14.36 -3.51
C VAL A 56 -20.41 -15.64 -3.32
N ARG A 57 -20.83 -16.57 -2.44
CA ARG A 57 -20.20 -17.89 -2.28
C ARG A 57 -20.06 -18.64 -3.61
N MET A 58 -21.02 -18.45 -4.53
CA MET A 58 -21.03 -19.11 -5.83
C MET A 58 -19.95 -18.62 -6.79
N TRP A 59 -19.29 -17.49 -6.50
CA TRP A 59 -18.18 -16.97 -7.31
C TRP A 59 -16.87 -17.71 -7.09
N TYR A 60 -16.66 -18.29 -5.90
CA TYR A 60 -15.47 -19.08 -5.61
C TYR A 60 -15.51 -20.41 -6.38
N GLU A 61 -14.39 -20.78 -7.00
CA GLU A 61 -14.29 -22.03 -7.75
C GLU A 61 -13.86 -23.18 -6.84
N SER A 62 -12.87 -22.94 -5.99
CA SER A 62 -12.33 -23.94 -5.07
C SER A 62 -13.27 -24.22 -3.89
N VAL A 63 -13.37 -25.49 -3.49
CA VAL A 63 -14.20 -25.91 -2.34
C VAL A 63 -13.65 -25.34 -1.03
N ALA A 64 -12.32 -25.26 -0.89
CA ALA A 64 -11.68 -24.72 0.30
C ALA A 64 -12.01 -23.23 0.49
N GLU A 65 -11.98 -22.40 -0.56
CA GLU A 65 -12.34 -20.98 -0.45
C GLU A 65 -13.81 -20.79 -0.13
N LYS A 66 -14.71 -21.64 -0.65
CA LYS A 66 -16.13 -21.62 -0.31
C LYS A 66 -16.35 -21.86 1.17
N ILE A 67 -15.75 -22.92 1.73
CA ILE A 67 -15.88 -23.27 3.15
C ILE A 67 -15.30 -22.14 4.02
N VAL A 68 -14.11 -21.63 3.68
CA VAL A 68 -13.49 -20.52 4.43
C VAL A 68 -14.35 -19.25 4.37
N PHE A 69 -14.96 -18.94 3.22
CA PHE A 69 -15.88 -17.82 3.08
C PHE A 69 -17.13 -18.02 3.95
N GLU A 70 -17.72 -19.22 3.92
CA GLU A 70 -18.92 -19.55 4.68
C GLU A 70 -18.70 -19.48 6.20
N ILE A 71 -17.58 -20.02 6.69
CA ILE A 71 -17.18 -19.89 8.10
C ILE A 71 -17.03 -18.40 8.46
N ARG A 72 -16.37 -17.59 7.63
CA ARG A 72 -16.22 -16.15 7.90
C ARG A 72 -17.55 -15.40 7.85
N LEU A 73 -18.45 -15.78 6.94
CA LEU A 73 -19.78 -15.22 6.86
C LEU A 73 -20.53 -15.45 8.17
N TYR A 74 -20.56 -16.69 8.67
CA TYR A 74 -21.24 -17.01 9.93
C TYR A 74 -20.59 -16.34 11.15
N LEU A 75 -19.26 -16.32 11.23
CA LEU A 75 -18.55 -15.61 12.31
C LEU A 75 -18.82 -14.10 12.29
N GLY A 76 -18.81 -13.50 11.09
CA GLY A 76 -19.10 -12.08 10.92
C GLY A 76 -20.56 -11.75 11.24
N LEU A 77 -21.49 -12.61 10.83
CA LEU A 77 -22.91 -12.48 11.12
C LEU A 77 -23.21 -12.63 12.61
N PHE A 78 -22.62 -13.62 13.28
CA PHE A 78 -22.71 -13.76 14.73
C PHE A 78 -22.19 -12.52 15.46
N SER A 79 -21.03 -12.00 15.04
CA SER A 79 -20.45 -10.79 15.61
C SER A 79 -21.38 -9.58 15.41
N PHE A 80 -21.95 -9.40 14.21
CA PHE A 80 -22.90 -8.34 13.91
C PHE A 80 -24.16 -8.42 14.79
N PHE A 81 -24.79 -9.58 14.91
CA PHE A 81 -25.96 -9.77 15.78
C PHE A 81 -25.63 -9.56 17.25
N SER A 82 -24.43 -9.94 17.68
CA SER A 82 -23.95 -9.73 19.05
C SER A 82 -23.81 -8.24 19.37
N PHE A 83 -23.19 -7.47 18.48
CA PHE A 83 -23.11 -6.01 18.61
C PHE A 83 -24.49 -5.36 18.59
N LEU A 84 -25.39 -5.83 17.72
CA LEU A 84 -26.76 -5.33 17.66
C LEU A 84 -27.53 -5.59 18.96
N ALA A 85 -27.38 -6.78 19.55
CA ALA A 85 -27.98 -7.10 20.84
C ALA A 85 -27.44 -6.20 21.97
N ILE A 86 -26.11 -6.00 22.02
CA ILE A 86 -25.48 -5.10 23.00
C ILE A 86 -25.94 -3.65 22.80
N PHE A 87 -26.07 -3.21 21.56
CA PHE A 87 -26.58 -1.88 21.24
C PHE A 87 -28.01 -1.69 21.79
N PHE A 88 -28.90 -2.66 21.57
CA PHE A 88 -30.25 -2.59 22.13
C PHE A 88 -30.27 -2.54 23.66
N LEU A 89 -29.44 -3.36 24.32
CA LEU A 89 -29.30 -3.35 25.78
C LEU A 89 -28.84 -1.98 26.29
N TRP A 90 -27.82 -1.41 25.64
CA TRP A 90 -27.31 -0.08 25.96
C TRP A 90 -28.38 1.00 25.77
N THR A 91 -29.10 1.00 24.64
CA THR A 91 -30.18 1.97 24.37
C THR A 91 -31.39 1.84 25.29
N GLY A 92 -31.57 0.66 25.89
CA GLY A 92 -32.62 0.38 26.88
C GLY A 92 -32.24 0.71 28.32
N GLY A 93 -31.07 1.30 28.55
CA GLY A 93 -30.62 1.73 29.87
C GLY A 93 -29.90 0.65 30.69
N VAL A 94 -29.57 -0.49 30.09
CA VAL A 94 -28.73 -1.51 30.74
C VAL A 94 -27.27 -1.07 30.61
N SER A 95 -26.70 -0.59 31.70
CA SER A 95 -25.29 -0.21 31.77
C SER A 95 -24.40 -1.42 32.02
N PHE A 96 -23.11 -1.31 31.70
CA PHE A 96 -22.11 -2.36 31.99
C PHE A 96 -21.82 -2.58 33.50
N GLN A 97 -22.62 -1.96 34.38
CA GLN A 97 -22.53 -2.09 35.84
C GLN A 97 -23.81 -2.65 36.46
N THR A 98 -24.86 -2.94 35.68
CA THR A 98 -26.11 -3.48 36.21
C THR A 98 -25.91 -4.90 36.76
N PHE A 99 -26.25 -5.09 38.03
CA PHE A 99 -26.20 -6.39 38.69
C PHE A 99 -27.34 -7.31 38.20
N GLU A 100 -28.55 -6.75 38.11
CA GLU A 100 -29.76 -7.45 37.67
C GLU A 100 -30.58 -6.60 36.70
N VAL A 101 -31.28 -7.28 35.79
CA VAL A 101 -32.19 -6.64 34.84
C VAL A 101 -33.59 -6.58 35.44
N THR A 102 -34.03 -5.38 35.83
CA THR A 102 -35.38 -5.13 36.36
C THR A 102 -36.46 -5.37 35.29
N SER A 103 -37.67 -5.75 35.69
CA SER A 103 -38.83 -5.91 34.78
C SER A 103 -39.06 -4.69 33.91
N ASN A 104 -39.01 -3.48 34.48
CA ASN A 104 -39.20 -2.22 33.77
C ASN A 104 -38.18 -2.03 32.63
N MET A 105 -36.92 -2.46 32.83
CA MET A 105 -35.89 -2.38 31.79
C MET A 105 -36.19 -3.34 30.64
N LYS A 106 -36.69 -4.55 30.94
CA LYS A 106 -37.07 -5.54 29.91
C LYS A 106 -38.18 -5.00 29.02
N ASP A 107 -39.20 -4.39 29.62
CA ASP A 107 -40.33 -3.83 28.90
C ASP A 107 -39.91 -2.65 28.01
N VAL A 108 -39.02 -1.78 28.51
CA VAL A 108 -38.45 -0.68 27.72
C VAL A 108 -37.63 -1.20 26.53
N ILE A 109 -36.77 -2.21 26.74
CA ILE A 109 -35.98 -2.81 25.65
C ILE A 109 -36.88 -3.46 24.60
N LEU A 110 -37.85 -4.27 25.03
CA LEU A 110 -38.73 -5.01 24.14
C LEU A 110 -39.64 -4.08 23.34
N SER A 111 -40.25 -3.09 24.01
CA SER A 111 -41.08 -2.08 23.35
C SER A 111 -40.26 -1.30 22.32
N ARG A 112 -39.05 -0.88 22.65
CA ARG A 112 -38.17 -0.16 21.73
C ARG A 112 -37.76 -1.01 20.52
N MET A 113 -37.44 -2.28 20.73
CA MET A 113 -37.06 -3.20 19.66
C MET A 113 -38.22 -3.42 18.67
N ILE A 114 -39.43 -3.63 19.20
CA ILE A 114 -40.64 -3.94 18.42
C ILE A 114 -41.22 -2.69 17.75
N TYR A 115 -41.33 -1.57 18.46
CA TYR A 115 -42.02 -0.37 17.96
C TYR A 115 -41.10 0.66 17.31
N ASP A 116 -39.94 0.97 17.89
CA ASP A 116 -39.04 1.96 17.27
C ASP A 116 -38.31 1.32 16.08
N PHE A 117 -37.66 0.19 16.32
CA PHE A 117 -36.81 -0.47 15.32
C PHE A 117 -37.56 -1.42 14.39
N HIS A 118 -38.84 -1.69 14.65
CA HIS A 118 -39.65 -2.62 13.88
C HIS A 118 -38.91 -3.94 13.61
N SER A 119 -38.23 -4.50 14.62
CA SER A 119 -37.40 -5.70 14.43
C SER A 119 -38.20 -7.00 14.24
N GLY A 120 -39.53 -6.91 14.33
CA GLY A 120 -40.44 -8.05 14.32
C GLY A 120 -40.47 -8.80 15.66
N LEU A 121 -41.51 -9.62 15.82
CA LEU A 121 -41.74 -10.44 17.02
C LEU A 121 -40.64 -11.48 17.27
N LEU A 122 -40.03 -12.02 16.20
CA LEU A 122 -38.99 -13.05 16.33
C LEU A 122 -37.76 -12.50 17.06
N ALA A 123 -37.32 -11.32 16.67
CA ALA A 123 -36.17 -10.67 17.29
C ALA A 123 -36.46 -10.30 18.75
N GLY A 124 -37.67 -9.78 19.01
CA GLY A 124 -38.14 -9.48 20.36
C GLY A 124 -38.14 -10.72 21.25
N TYR A 125 -38.55 -11.89 20.73
CA TYR A 125 -38.53 -13.14 21.48
C TYR A 125 -37.11 -13.62 21.82
N VAL A 126 -36.18 -13.56 20.86
CA VAL A 126 -34.76 -13.87 21.12
C VAL A 126 -34.19 -12.94 22.19
N MET A 127 -34.53 -11.66 22.12
CA MET A 127 -34.11 -10.68 23.12
C MET A 127 -34.72 -10.93 24.49
N TYR A 128 -36.00 -11.32 24.55
CA TYR A 128 -36.66 -11.73 25.78
C TYR A 128 -35.96 -12.91 26.44
N LEU A 129 -35.58 -13.94 25.66
CA LEU A 129 -34.81 -15.08 26.16
C LEU A 129 -33.46 -14.64 26.74
N LEU A 130 -32.76 -13.73 26.05
CA LEU A 130 -31.49 -13.17 26.51
C LEU A 130 -31.66 -12.44 27.85
N LEU A 131 -32.71 -11.62 27.98
CA LEU A 131 -33.01 -10.86 29.20
C LEU A 131 -33.51 -11.74 30.36
N ASN A 132 -33.99 -12.95 30.09
CA ASN A 132 -34.50 -13.88 31.09
C ASN A 132 -33.46 -14.92 31.54
N LEU A 133 -32.22 -14.83 31.05
CA LEU A 133 -31.11 -15.60 31.57
C LEU A 133 -30.89 -15.25 33.04
N LYS A 134 -31.04 -16.24 33.93
CA LYS A 134 -30.83 -16.11 35.38
C LYS A 134 -29.33 -16.14 35.71
N ILE A 135 -28.57 -15.21 35.14
CA ILE A 135 -27.13 -15.08 35.37
C ILE A 135 -26.91 -13.76 36.11
N SER A 136 -26.50 -13.85 37.38
CA SER A 136 -26.12 -12.70 38.17
C SER A 136 -24.62 -12.77 38.50
N PRO A 137 -23.84 -11.70 38.26
CA PRO A 137 -24.29 -10.42 37.71
C PRO A 137 -24.37 -10.40 36.17
N PHE A 138 -25.40 -9.71 35.63
CA PHE A 138 -25.70 -9.69 34.19
C PHE A 138 -24.59 -9.08 33.33
N TYR A 139 -23.75 -8.20 33.90
CA TYR A 139 -22.64 -7.59 33.17
C TYR A 139 -21.62 -8.63 32.65
N HIS A 140 -21.45 -9.78 33.30
CA HIS A 140 -20.54 -10.83 32.80
C HIS A 140 -21.01 -11.40 31.46
N VAL A 141 -22.34 -11.54 31.27
CA VAL A 141 -22.92 -11.98 29.99
C VAL A 141 -22.65 -10.93 28.92
N MET A 142 -22.82 -9.65 29.24
CA MET A 142 -22.54 -8.54 28.32
C MET A 142 -21.08 -8.51 27.86
N TYR A 143 -20.13 -8.56 28.81
CA TYR A 143 -18.71 -8.61 28.47
C TYR A 143 -18.32 -9.89 27.74
N GLY A 144 -18.92 -11.03 28.09
CA GLY A 144 -18.71 -12.29 27.40
C GLY A 144 -19.13 -12.22 25.93
N ILE A 145 -20.36 -11.75 25.66
CA ILE A 145 -20.86 -11.56 24.29
C ILE A 145 -19.98 -10.54 23.54
N LEU A 146 -19.60 -9.44 24.19
CA LEU A 146 -18.75 -8.41 23.59
C LEU A 146 -17.37 -8.96 23.22
N ALA A 147 -16.70 -9.65 24.15
CA ALA A 147 -15.38 -10.24 23.94
C ALA A 147 -15.41 -11.29 22.82
N ILE A 148 -16.39 -12.20 22.84
CA ILE A 148 -16.57 -13.21 21.80
C ILE A 148 -16.85 -12.55 20.45
N ALA A 149 -17.69 -11.52 20.40
CA ALA A 149 -17.98 -10.77 19.18
C ALA A 149 -16.73 -10.11 18.60
N PHE A 150 -15.88 -9.51 19.45
CA PHE A 150 -14.60 -8.92 19.03
C PHE A 150 -13.61 -9.96 18.52
N ILE A 151 -13.49 -11.11 19.20
CA ILE A 151 -12.60 -12.21 18.76
C ILE A 151 -13.01 -12.71 17.38
N PHE A 152 -14.31 -12.94 17.16
CA PHE A 152 -14.80 -13.38 15.85
C PHE A 152 -14.66 -12.31 14.78
N LEU A 153 -14.89 -11.04 15.11
CA LEU A 153 -14.63 -9.92 14.20
C LEU A 153 -13.17 -9.90 13.77
N PHE A 154 -12.25 -10.05 14.73
CA PHE A 154 -10.81 -10.11 14.46
C PHE A 154 -10.45 -11.27 13.53
N LEU A 155 -11.00 -12.47 13.77
CA LEU A 155 -10.75 -13.65 12.91
C LEU A 155 -11.23 -13.44 11.46
N VAL A 156 -12.36 -12.75 11.28
CA VAL A 156 -12.88 -12.44 9.94
C VAL A 156 -11.96 -11.45 9.20
N ILE A 157 -11.44 -10.45 9.93
CA ILE A 157 -10.70 -9.32 9.34
C ILE A 157 -9.17 -9.59 9.22
N TYR A 158 -8.59 -10.44 10.06
CA TYR A 158 -7.14 -10.66 10.14
C TYR A 158 -6.52 -11.08 8.79
N LYS A 159 -7.12 -12.04 8.09
CA LYS A 159 -6.57 -12.57 6.82
C LYS A 159 -6.61 -11.56 5.66
N PRO A 160 -7.72 -10.84 5.37
CA PRO A 160 -7.70 -9.79 4.36
C PRO A 160 -6.76 -8.63 4.72
N ILE A 161 -6.68 -8.23 6.00
CA ILE A 161 -5.71 -7.21 6.45
C ILE A 161 -4.28 -7.67 6.19
N LYS A 162 -3.91 -8.89 6.60
CA LYS A 162 -2.54 -9.41 6.40
C LYS A 162 -2.15 -9.44 4.92
N LYS A 163 -3.06 -9.88 4.05
CA LYS A 163 -2.83 -9.91 2.59
C LYS A 163 -2.64 -8.50 2.03
N ARG A 164 -3.51 -7.55 2.40
CA ARG A 164 -3.43 -6.15 1.94
C ARG A 164 -2.17 -5.46 2.45
N TYR A 165 -1.80 -5.70 3.70
CA TYR A 165 -0.59 -5.14 4.30
C TYR A 165 0.69 -5.70 3.69
N SER A 166 0.74 -7.01 3.39
CA SER A 166 1.87 -7.63 2.68
C SER A 166 2.02 -7.06 1.27
N HIS A 167 0.91 -6.94 0.53
CA HIS A 167 0.93 -6.35 -0.82
C HIS A 167 1.38 -4.90 -0.78
N TRP A 168 0.89 -4.09 0.17
CA TRP A 168 1.32 -2.71 0.32
C TRP A 168 2.83 -2.60 0.62
N ARG A 169 3.37 -3.48 1.47
CA ARG A 169 4.82 -3.56 1.73
C ARG A 169 5.63 -3.97 0.50
N GLN A 170 5.11 -4.85 -0.36
CA GLN A 170 5.75 -5.21 -1.63
C GLN A 170 5.76 -4.01 -2.59
N VAL A 171 4.61 -3.36 -2.80
CA VAL A 171 4.50 -2.18 -3.65
C VAL A 171 5.42 -1.04 -3.19
N LYS A 172 5.54 -0.82 -1.88
CA LYS A 172 6.46 0.18 -1.34
C LYS A 172 7.92 -0.15 -1.67
N ARG A 173 8.32 -1.42 -1.57
CA ARG A 173 9.68 -1.86 -1.93
C ARG A 173 9.96 -1.71 -3.43
N GLU A 174 9.02 -2.09 -4.28
CA GLU A 174 9.15 -1.91 -5.73
C GLU A 174 9.27 -0.43 -6.13
N ARG A 175 8.53 0.48 -5.50
CA ARG A 175 8.66 1.92 -5.77
C ARG A 175 10.06 2.43 -5.45
N ILE A 176 10.59 2.06 -4.29
CA ILE A 176 11.94 2.48 -3.88
C ILE A 176 13.00 1.90 -4.83
N GLN A 177 12.83 0.66 -5.30
CA GLN A 177 13.74 0.05 -6.27
C GLN A 177 13.69 0.78 -7.63
N ARG A 178 12.49 1.08 -8.14
CA ARG A 178 12.35 1.83 -9.40
C ARG A 178 12.95 3.23 -9.32
N GLU A 179 12.75 3.93 -8.20
CA GLU A 179 13.37 5.25 -8.00
C GLU A 179 14.91 5.18 -7.97
N ARG A 180 15.49 4.11 -7.40
CA ARG A 180 16.94 3.89 -7.42
C ARG A 180 17.46 3.57 -8.83
N GLU A 181 16.75 2.72 -9.57
CA GLU A 181 17.08 2.39 -10.97
C GLU A 181 16.98 3.62 -11.87
N GLU A 182 15.93 4.44 -11.72
CA GLU A 182 15.77 5.69 -12.47
C GLU A 182 16.90 6.69 -12.17
N ARG A 183 17.34 6.81 -10.91
CA ARG A 183 18.50 7.65 -10.55
C ARG A 183 19.79 7.13 -11.17
N ALA A 184 20.05 5.83 -11.09
CA ALA A 184 21.23 5.22 -11.70
C ALA A 184 21.25 5.40 -13.24
N ILE A 185 20.09 5.29 -13.90
CA ILE A 185 19.97 5.55 -15.34
C ILE A 185 20.23 7.02 -15.65
N GLN A 186 19.70 7.96 -14.86
CA GLN A 186 19.95 9.39 -15.05
C GLN A 186 21.43 9.74 -14.90
N GLU A 187 22.13 9.13 -13.95
CA GLU A 187 23.58 9.31 -13.77
C GLU A 187 24.36 8.80 -14.99
N GLN A 188 24.04 7.61 -15.49
CA GLN A 188 24.67 7.06 -16.70
C GLN A 188 24.42 7.94 -17.93
N ILE A 189 23.21 8.50 -18.07
CA ILE A 189 22.89 9.43 -19.17
C ILE A 189 23.71 10.71 -19.05
N LYS A 190 23.86 11.26 -17.84
CA LYS A 190 24.69 12.46 -17.61
C LYS A 190 26.15 12.19 -17.99
N ILE A 191 26.71 11.06 -17.59
CA ILE A 191 28.10 10.66 -17.91
C ILE A 191 28.27 10.48 -19.42
N LYS A 192 27.38 9.74 -20.09
CA LYS A 192 27.44 9.57 -21.55
C LYS A 192 27.35 10.89 -22.29
N LYS A 193 26.46 11.79 -21.86
CA LYS A 193 26.30 13.12 -22.47
C LYS A 193 27.51 14.03 -22.21
N ALA A 194 28.21 13.87 -21.09
CA ALA A 194 29.47 14.57 -20.84
C ALA A 194 30.58 14.04 -21.76
N LEU A 195 30.70 12.72 -21.89
CA LEU A 195 31.67 12.07 -22.79
C LEU A 195 31.46 12.49 -24.25
N GLU A 196 30.22 12.49 -24.74
CA GLU A 196 29.88 12.90 -26.11
C GLU A 196 30.28 14.35 -26.40
N ARG A 197 30.13 15.25 -25.41
CA ARG A 197 30.59 16.64 -25.53
C ARG A 197 32.10 16.76 -25.58
N GLU A 198 32.82 15.92 -24.83
CA GLU A 198 34.29 15.89 -24.88
C GLU A 198 34.80 15.34 -26.21
N GLU A 199 34.18 14.30 -26.75
CA GLU A 199 34.50 13.77 -28.09
C GLU A 199 34.23 14.81 -29.18
N ALA A 200 33.09 15.51 -29.14
CA ALA A 200 32.79 16.59 -30.06
C ALA A 200 33.82 17.73 -30.00
N ARG A 201 34.30 18.07 -28.79
CA ARG A 201 35.38 19.06 -28.61
C ARG A 201 36.70 18.58 -29.19
N LYS A 202 37.08 17.32 -28.95
CA LYS A 202 38.31 16.73 -29.52
C LYS A 202 38.27 16.72 -31.04
N VAL A 203 37.15 16.35 -31.65
CA VAL A 203 36.98 16.35 -33.12
C VAL A 203 37.09 17.77 -33.68
N ALA A 204 36.47 18.76 -33.03
CA ALA A 204 36.58 20.16 -33.43
C ALA A 204 38.04 20.67 -33.35
N GLN A 205 38.77 20.34 -32.28
CA GLN A 205 40.19 20.66 -32.14
C GLN A 205 41.04 19.99 -33.22
N PHE A 206 40.78 18.71 -33.54
CA PHE A 206 41.49 18.03 -34.64
C PHE A 206 41.19 18.66 -36.00
N ALA A 207 39.95 19.11 -36.25
CA ALA A 207 39.59 19.81 -37.47
C ALA A 207 40.31 21.17 -37.58
N GLN A 208 40.38 21.93 -36.49
CA GLN A 208 41.12 23.19 -36.42
C GLN A 208 42.60 22.99 -36.71
N ARG A 209 43.25 22.01 -36.05
CA ARG A 209 44.67 21.69 -36.31
C ARG A 209 44.93 21.28 -37.75
N LYS A 210 44.01 20.55 -38.39
CA LYS A 210 44.15 20.20 -39.82
C LYS A 210 44.05 21.43 -40.72
N ILE A 211 43.17 22.38 -40.39
CA ILE A 211 43.03 23.64 -41.15
C ILE A 211 44.26 24.52 -40.98
N GLU A 212 44.79 24.64 -39.75
CA GLU A 212 46.04 25.36 -39.47
C GLU A 212 47.23 24.76 -40.23
N LEU A 213 47.40 23.43 -40.22
CA LEU A 213 48.48 22.77 -40.97
C LEU A 213 48.35 22.97 -42.49
N ILE A 214 47.13 23.02 -43.03
CA ILE A 214 46.90 23.33 -44.45
C ILE A 214 47.22 24.80 -44.73
N GLN A 215 46.87 25.71 -43.82
CA GLN A 215 47.13 27.14 -43.95
C GLN A 215 48.63 27.46 -43.82
N GLU A 216 49.35 26.81 -42.91
CA GLU A 216 50.80 26.90 -42.81
C GLU A 216 51.49 26.34 -44.07
N ARG A 217 50.98 25.23 -44.61
CA ARG A 217 51.49 24.68 -45.88
C ARG A 217 51.22 25.61 -47.07
N ALA A 218 50.08 26.30 -47.09
CA ALA A 218 49.75 27.30 -48.10
C ALA A 218 50.63 28.55 -47.97
N ARG A 219 50.82 29.07 -46.74
CA ARG A 219 51.71 30.20 -46.46
C ARG A 219 53.18 29.88 -46.76
N GLY A 220 53.63 28.67 -46.44
CA GLY A 220 54.98 28.20 -46.81
C GLY A 220 55.18 28.08 -48.32
N PHE A 221 54.12 27.77 -49.07
CA PHE A 221 54.16 27.75 -50.54
C PHE A 221 54.21 29.18 -51.13
N GLU A 222 53.42 30.11 -50.60
CA GLU A 222 53.47 31.53 -50.98
C GLU A 222 54.82 32.18 -50.63
N MET A 223 55.37 31.87 -49.45
CA MET A 223 56.67 32.38 -49.01
C MET A 223 57.83 31.76 -49.80
N GLY A 224 57.73 30.49 -50.19
CA GLY A 224 58.67 29.86 -51.13
C GLY A 224 58.59 30.44 -52.55
N GLN A 225 57.41 30.89 -52.99
CA GLN A 225 57.23 31.58 -54.26
C GLN A 225 57.75 33.03 -54.22
N LEU A 226 57.60 33.71 -53.08
CA LEU A 226 58.19 35.04 -52.83
C LEU A 226 59.73 34.98 -52.74
N MET A 227 60.30 33.99 -52.04
CA MET A 227 61.75 33.75 -52.03
C MET A 227 62.28 33.35 -53.41
N SER A 228 61.53 32.57 -54.20
CA SER A 228 61.89 32.24 -55.58
C SER A 228 61.82 33.45 -56.54
N SER A 229 61.12 34.52 -56.18
CA SER A 229 61.06 35.76 -56.97
C SER A 229 62.01 36.85 -56.48
N VAL A 230 62.76 36.57 -55.41
CA VAL A 230 63.79 37.46 -54.85
C VAL A 230 65.07 36.64 -54.72
N GLU A 231 65.69 36.33 -55.85
CA GLU A 231 67.14 36.12 -55.91
C GLU A 231 67.73 37.33 -56.61
N LEU A 232 68.28 38.24 -55.79
CA LEU A 232 69.62 38.82 -55.92
C LEU A 232 69.80 39.87 -54.82
N ASP A 233 70.58 39.49 -53.80
CA ASP A 233 71.77 40.21 -53.31
C ASP A 233 71.95 40.20 -51.78
N GLU A 234 73.16 39.78 -51.45
CA GLU A 234 74.02 40.11 -50.31
C GLU A 234 73.90 39.37 -48.96
N GLU A 235 75.11 39.03 -48.50
CA GLU A 235 75.55 38.31 -47.32
C GLU A 235 75.38 39.13 -46.03
N GLU A 236 75.26 38.45 -44.88
CA GLU A 236 76.17 38.52 -43.72
C GLU A 236 75.48 38.00 -42.43
N GLU A 237 76.22 37.14 -41.71
CA GLU A 237 76.46 37.05 -40.24
C GLU A 237 75.34 37.45 -39.23
N GLU A 238 75.09 36.82 -38.07
CA GLU A 238 75.94 36.20 -37.04
C GLU A 238 75.00 35.58 -35.95
N GLU A 239 75.52 34.63 -35.14
CA GLU A 239 75.30 34.30 -33.69
C GLU A 239 73.92 34.54 -32.98
N GLU A 240 73.40 33.79 -31.98
CA GLU A 240 74.01 33.27 -30.75
C GLU A 240 72.94 32.52 -29.87
N THR A 241 73.41 31.60 -29.02
CA THR A 241 72.87 31.11 -27.72
C THR A 241 71.73 30.06 -27.61
N GLU A 242 72.18 28.82 -27.37
CA GLU A 242 71.62 27.91 -26.35
C GLU A 242 71.87 28.46 -24.93
N ASN A 243 70.82 28.50 -24.08
CA ASN A 243 70.83 28.03 -22.68
C ASN A 243 69.57 28.52 -21.93
N PHE A 244 68.81 27.60 -21.32
CA PHE A 244 68.67 27.51 -19.85
C PHE A 244 67.58 26.49 -19.50
N LEU A 245 67.99 25.22 -19.42
CA LEU A 245 67.34 24.22 -18.60
C LEU A 245 67.93 24.34 -17.19
N ILE A 246 67.05 24.35 -16.17
CA ILE A 246 67.28 23.93 -14.78
C ILE A 246 67.92 24.97 -13.84
N ALA A 247 67.07 25.55 -12.98
CA ALA A 247 67.35 25.78 -11.56
C ALA A 247 66.00 25.77 -10.81
N THR A 248 65.60 24.63 -10.22
CA THR A 248 65.61 24.34 -8.76
C THR A 248 65.00 25.42 -7.87
N GLU A 249 63.87 25.03 -7.25
CA GLU A 249 63.60 25.06 -5.80
C GLU A 249 64.08 26.29 -5.00
N GLU A 250 63.14 27.09 -4.50
CA GLU A 250 62.74 27.07 -3.07
C GLU A 250 61.66 28.13 -2.78
N GLU A 251 60.56 27.61 -2.20
CA GLU A 251 59.76 28.15 -1.10
C GLU A 251 59.38 29.65 -1.05
N THR A 252 58.08 29.90 -0.97
CA THR A 252 57.49 30.49 0.24
C THR A 252 55.97 30.32 0.28
N ASN A 253 55.55 29.44 1.20
CA ASN A 253 54.42 29.58 2.13
C ASN A 253 53.24 30.50 1.74
N ILE A 254 52.07 29.89 1.53
CA ILE A 254 50.83 30.32 2.19
C ILE A 254 50.09 29.07 2.69
N GLU A 255 49.94 29.05 4.01
CA GLU A 255 49.26 28.08 4.87
C GLU A 255 47.72 28.12 4.72
N ALA A 256 47.11 26.99 5.09
CA ALA A 256 45.80 26.82 5.73
C ALA A 256 44.50 26.96 4.89
N SER A 257 43.88 25.80 4.59
CA SER A 257 42.56 25.40 5.17
C SER A 257 42.10 24.05 4.61
N ILE A 258 42.08 23.02 5.45
CA ILE A 258 41.46 21.71 5.20
C ILE A 258 40.07 21.73 5.83
N PRO A 259 38.98 21.29 5.16
CA PRO A 259 37.69 21.09 5.81
C PRO A 259 37.66 19.75 6.54
N GLU A 260 37.39 19.84 7.84
CA GLU A 260 37.25 18.80 8.86
C GLU A 260 35.92 18.02 8.74
N GLU A 261 35.56 17.57 7.52
CA GLU A 261 34.26 16.94 7.23
C GLU A 261 34.34 15.47 6.76
N MET A 262 35.55 14.89 6.61
CA MET A 262 35.70 13.51 6.11
C MET A 262 35.88 12.43 7.20
N GLU A 263 36.10 12.77 8.47
CA GLU A 263 36.29 11.76 9.53
C GLU A 263 35.00 11.34 10.25
N LYS A 264 33.88 12.07 10.10
CA LYS A 264 32.60 11.69 10.75
C LYS A 264 31.82 10.61 10.01
N ASP A 265 32.02 10.48 8.70
CA ASP A 265 31.24 9.52 7.88
C ASP A 265 31.81 8.09 7.95
N GLU A 266 33.06 7.91 8.40
CA GLU A 266 33.65 6.58 8.59
C GLU A 266 33.28 5.98 9.96
N GLU A 267 33.24 6.78 11.04
CA GLU A 267 32.81 6.29 12.36
C GLU A 267 31.32 5.92 12.40
N GLU A 268 30.43 6.69 11.72
CA GLU A 268 29.00 6.34 11.67
C GLU A 268 28.72 5.06 10.85
N GLN A 269 29.54 4.78 9.82
CA GLN A 269 29.42 3.54 9.04
C GLN A 269 29.96 2.32 9.77
N GLU A 270 31.01 2.47 10.59
CA GLU A 270 31.55 1.37 11.39
C GLU A 270 30.58 0.99 12.53
N PHE A 271 29.95 1.97 13.18
CA PHE A 271 28.92 1.75 14.20
C PHE A 271 27.63 1.10 13.64
N GLU A 272 27.18 1.45 12.43
CA GLU A 272 25.98 0.81 11.84
C GLU A 272 26.20 -0.67 11.49
N VAL A 273 27.44 -1.06 11.13
CA VAL A 273 27.78 -2.44 10.78
C VAL A 273 27.90 -3.31 12.04
N GLU A 274 28.44 -2.78 13.14
CA GLU A 274 28.51 -3.52 14.42
C GLU A 274 27.11 -3.76 15.03
N ILE A 275 26.22 -2.76 14.99
CA ILE A 275 24.84 -2.91 15.50
C ILE A 275 24.07 -3.97 14.69
N PHE A 276 24.28 -4.04 13.38
CA PHE A 276 23.63 -5.05 12.53
C PHE A 276 24.15 -6.47 12.76
N ALA A 277 25.43 -6.63 13.13
CA ALA A 277 26.01 -7.93 13.46
C ALA A 277 25.48 -8.45 14.81
N GLU A 278 25.37 -7.57 15.81
CA GLU A 278 24.86 -7.91 17.15
C GLU A 278 23.35 -8.27 17.14
N GLU A 279 22.56 -7.62 16.27
CA GLU A 279 21.13 -7.95 16.10
C GLU A 279 20.91 -9.28 15.35
N LEU A 280 21.85 -9.70 14.50
CA LEU A 280 21.82 -10.98 13.79
C LEU A 280 22.24 -12.17 14.67
N GLU A 281 23.13 -11.94 15.64
CA GLU A 281 23.56 -12.96 16.59
C GLU A 281 22.49 -13.21 17.67
N ASN A 282 21.88 -12.17 18.21
CA ASN A 282 20.78 -12.30 19.18
C ASN A 282 19.54 -13.00 18.59
N LYS A 283 19.30 -12.87 17.27
CA LYS A 283 18.18 -13.52 16.59
C LYS A 283 18.42 -15.00 16.28
N LYS A 284 19.66 -15.49 16.37
CA LYS A 284 20.00 -16.91 16.26
C LYS A 284 19.85 -17.65 17.58
N ILE A 285 20.00 -16.95 18.71
CA ILE A 285 19.92 -17.52 20.06
C ILE A 285 18.46 -17.72 20.52
N GLU A 286 17.49 -16.95 19.99
CA GLU A 286 16.06 -17.12 20.29
C GLU A 286 15.34 -18.26 19.51
N VAL A 287 16.05 -19.01 18.68
CA VAL A 287 15.47 -20.06 17.80
C VAL A 287 15.97 -21.49 18.13
N GLU A 288 16.76 -21.65 19.19
CA GLU A 288 16.99 -22.96 19.86
C GLU A 288 16.10 -23.11 21.11
#